data_AF-A0A9N9S5U3-F1
#
_entry.id   AF-A0A9N9S5U3-F1
#
_cell.length_a   1.000
_cell.length_b   1.000
_cell.length_c   1.000
_cell.angle_alpha   90.00
_cell.angle_beta   90.00
_cell.angle_gamma   90.00
#
_symmetry.space_group_name_H-M   'P 1'
#
loop_
_entity.id
_entity.type
_entity.pdbx_description
1 polymer ?
#
loop_
_entity_poly.entity_id
_entity_poly.type
_entity_poly.pdbx_seq_one_letter_code
_entity_poly.pdbx_strand_id
1 'polypeptide(L)'
;MDILDFSKQLPPWLDQELFNKAIQTYESDPHAKVISFDIKAATQPGENFASAVYRATIKFTSKYQRDVKEMSVIIKTQPVNVDLPGMEHMKDTTLFKNEIGVYLNVLGEMQELITSAGYKDVMCPRLIYQTMTPKPVIMLEDVTLSGFDTAIKSIHEDFELSKMVIKRLAKFHAASFYLQNEQKIDATQFDACIFKVEPICNMIYGNSYDTLIGLMSKWEGFEEFVEPLKKMRQSYMEKSANSYTACTGSGAFNVLNHGDFHFKNMLYKMDKDGGKVEDFVMYDFQICVYSTPAIDICYYLYNFVSDKDRINRFNEILATYHEQFVEALKKFGYLKQPPTLLDLQVEMLKNGHLQAQCAMLLYPFMILDMSTFTPEDFAAGMNFFNQKTFENQRFKKVIKEELKAFLHKGFLGN
;
A
#
# COMPACT_ATOMS: atom_id res chain seq x y z
N MET A 1 -15.66 8.19 24.93
CA MET A 1 -16.61 8.11 23.80
C MET A 1 -15.85 7.38 22.70
N ASP A 2 -15.99 6.06 22.67
CA ASP A 2 -15.16 5.09 21.90
C ASP A 2 -15.48 5.11 20.38
N ILE A 3 -15.47 6.28 19.74
CA ILE A 3 -15.93 6.41 18.35
C ILE A 3 -14.90 5.84 17.34
N LEU A 4 -13.65 5.61 17.77
CA LEU A 4 -12.54 5.22 16.90
C LEU A 4 -12.05 3.78 17.09
N ASP A 5 -12.63 3.03 18.04
CA ASP A 5 -12.37 1.59 18.15
C ASP A 5 -13.44 0.83 17.35
N PHE A 6 -13.20 0.72 16.05
CA PHE A 6 -14.10 0.04 15.11
C PHE A 6 -14.22 -1.46 15.37
N SER A 7 -13.44 -2.02 16.29
CA SER A 7 -13.39 -3.45 16.58
C SER A 7 -14.35 -3.89 17.69
N LYS A 8 -14.95 -2.95 18.44
CA LYS A 8 -15.82 -3.27 19.60
C LYS A 8 -17.24 -3.71 19.23
N GLN A 9 -17.72 -3.41 18.02
CA GLN A 9 -19.04 -3.84 17.56
C GLN A 9 -18.93 -4.69 16.30
N LEU A 10 -19.30 -5.97 16.43
CA LEU A 10 -19.40 -6.88 15.30
C LEU A 10 -20.46 -6.37 14.31
N PRO A 11 -20.13 -6.20 13.03
CA PRO A 11 -21.09 -5.74 12.04
C PRO A 11 -22.20 -6.77 11.84
N PRO A 12 -23.47 -6.34 11.79
CA PRO A 12 -24.61 -7.27 11.69
C PRO A 12 -24.64 -8.06 10.39
N TRP A 13 -23.93 -7.61 9.35
CA TRP A 13 -23.81 -8.32 8.08
C TRP A 13 -22.73 -9.41 8.06
N LEU A 14 -21.87 -9.51 9.09
CA LEU A 14 -20.95 -10.64 9.25
C LEU A 14 -21.67 -11.82 9.93
N ASP A 15 -22.67 -12.35 9.23
CA ASP A 15 -23.59 -13.37 9.74
C ASP A 15 -23.40 -14.76 9.12
N GLN A 16 -24.20 -15.71 9.58
CA GLN A 16 -24.21 -17.08 9.09
C GLN A 16 -24.49 -17.19 7.58
N GLU A 17 -25.30 -16.29 7.00
CA GLU A 17 -25.61 -16.31 5.58
C GLU A 17 -24.38 -15.92 4.76
N LEU A 18 -23.69 -14.86 5.15
CA LEU A 18 -22.44 -14.43 4.53
C LEU A 18 -21.39 -15.53 4.57
N PHE A 19 -21.14 -16.14 5.73
CA PHE A 19 -20.15 -17.20 5.85
C PHE A 19 -20.51 -18.46 5.06
N ASN A 20 -21.80 -18.82 4.98
CA ASN A 20 -22.24 -19.90 4.09
C ASN A 20 -21.91 -19.59 2.63
N LYS A 21 -22.24 -18.38 2.14
CA LYS A 21 -21.91 -17.96 0.77
C LYS A 21 -20.39 -17.99 0.52
N ALA A 22 -19.61 -17.50 1.48
CA ALA A 22 -18.16 -17.48 1.38
C ALA A 22 -17.58 -18.89 1.22
N ILE A 23 -17.97 -19.81 2.09
CA ILE A 23 -17.49 -21.20 2.05
C ILE A 23 -17.98 -21.94 0.81
N GLN A 24 -19.24 -21.77 0.41
CA GLN A 24 -19.77 -22.38 -0.82
C GLN A 24 -19.01 -21.92 -2.06
N THR A 25 -18.66 -20.63 -2.11
CA THR A 25 -17.82 -20.07 -3.19
C THR A 25 -16.42 -20.67 -3.15
N TYR A 26 -15.77 -20.65 -1.99
CA TYR A 26 -14.40 -21.12 -1.80
C TYR A 26 -14.23 -22.62 -2.14
N GLU A 27 -15.14 -23.47 -1.65
CA GLU A 27 -15.11 -24.91 -1.89
C GLU A 27 -15.64 -25.30 -3.29
N SER A 28 -16.19 -24.34 -4.04
CA SER A 28 -16.95 -24.63 -5.26
C SER A 28 -18.03 -25.71 -5.02
N ASP A 29 -18.69 -25.65 -3.86
CA ASP A 29 -19.68 -26.62 -3.40
C ASP A 29 -20.92 -25.92 -2.84
N PRO A 30 -22.05 -25.91 -3.56
CA PRO A 30 -23.28 -25.25 -3.10
C PRO A 30 -23.91 -25.93 -1.87
N HIS A 31 -23.48 -27.13 -1.52
CA HIS A 31 -23.94 -27.86 -0.33
C HIS A 31 -23.04 -27.66 0.89
N ALA A 32 -21.94 -26.91 0.74
CA ALA A 32 -21.10 -26.59 1.88
C ALA A 32 -21.89 -25.79 2.93
N LYS A 33 -21.69 -26.14 4.19
CA LYS A 33 -22.40 -25.56 5.33
C LYS A 33 -21.44 -25.21 6.44
N VAL A 34 -21.54 -23.97 6.90
CA VAL A 34 -20.85 -23.49 8.10
C VAL A 34 -21.59 -24.02 9.32
N ILE A 35 -20.86 -24.68 10.21
CA ILE A 35 -21.33 -25.23 11.48
C ILE A 35 -21.27 -24.15 12.57
N SER A 36 -20.15 -23.42 12.62
CA SER A 36 -19.90 -22.38 13.61
C SER A 36 -18.80 -21.45 13.12
N PHE A 37 -18.81 -20.20 13.60
CA PHE A 37 -17.72 -19.26 13.39
C PHE A 37 -17.49 -18.42 14.65
N ASP A 38 -16.24 -18.00 14.86
CA ASP A 38 -15.82 -17.08 15.93
C ASP A 38 -15.13 -15.88 15.28
N ILE A 39 -15.51 -14.66 15.67
CA ILE A 39 -14.99 -13.41 15.08
C ILE A 39 -14.33 -12.58 16.17
N LYS A 40 -13.13 -12.08 15.89
CA LYS A 40 -12.35 -11.21 16.79
C LYS A 40 -11.79 -10.02 16.01
N ALA A 41 -11.48 -8.95 16.73
CA ALA A 41 -10.67 -7.86 16.19
C ALA A 41 -9.33 -8.41 15.67
N ALA A 42 -8.92 -8.03 14.47
CA ALA A 42 -7.62 -8.43 13.91
C ALA A 42 -6.50 -7.41 14.18
N THR A 43 -6.85 -6.19 14.56
CA THR A 43 -5.92 -5.05 14.65
C THR A 43 -6.11 -4.28 15.95
N GLN A 44 -5.07 -3.54 16.33
CA GLN A 44 -5.12 -2.63 17.48
C GLN A 44 -5.81 -1.30 17.08
N PRO A 45 -6.39 -0.57 18.04
CA PRO A 45 -6.94 0.76 17.78
C PRO A 45 -5.90 1.68 17.12
N GLY A 46 -6.28 2.33 16.02
CA GLY A 46 -5.40 3.27 15.29
C GLY A 46 -4.57 2.68 14.15
N GLU A 47 -4.60 1.36 13.93
CA GLU A 47 -3.91 0.73 12.78
C GLU A 47 -4.70 0.82 11.47
N ASN A 48 -6.02 0.97 11.53
CA ASN A 48 -6.88 1.04 10.35
C ASN A 48 -7.67 2.36 10.30
N PHE A 49 -7.31 3.20 9.33
CA PHE A 49 -7.91 4.53 9.16
C PHE A 49 -9.13 4.56 8.23
N ALA A 50 -9.34 3.53 7.41
CA ALA A 50 -10.37 3.54 6.35
C ALA A 50 -11.34 2.35 6.39
N SER A 51 -11.10 1.35 7.25
CA SER A 51 -11.91 0.12 7.31
C SER A 51 -11.86 -0.54 8.68
N ALA A 52 -12.78 -1.46 8.93
CA ALA A 52 -12.74 -2.37 10.07
C ALA A 52 -12.17 -3.73 9.62
N VAL A 53 -11.24 -4.28 10.40
CA VAL A 53 -10.58 -5.55 10.10
C VAL A 53 -10.79 -6.55 11.23
N TYR A 54 -11.32 -7.72 10.87
CA TYR A 54 -11.64 -8.82 11.77
C TYR A 54 -10.90 -10.09 11.37
N ARG A 55 -10.62 -10.96 12.33
CA ARG A 55 -10.19 -12.34 12.10
C ARG A 55 -11.37 -13.25 12.42
N ALA A 56 -11.71 -14.17 11.52
CA ALA A 56 -12.73 -15.16 11.76
C ALA A 56 -12.18 -16.58 11.61
N THR A 57 -12.51 -17.45 12.57
CA THR A 57 -12.28 -18.89 12.47
C THR A 57 -13.60 -19.56 12.12
N ILE A 58 -13.67 -20.23 10.97
CA ILE A 58 -14.89 -20.81 10.40
C ILE A 58 -14.75 -22.32 10.37
N LYS A 59 -15.72 -23.03 10.98
CA LYS A 59 -15.85 -24.49 10.90
C LYS A 59 -16.97 -24.86 9.96
N PHE A 60 -16.72 -25.77 9.02
CA PHE A 60 -17.68 -26.12 7.98
C PHE A 60 -17.53 -27.55 7.47
N THR A 61 -18.54 -28.02 6.75
CA THR A 61 -18.53 -29.31 6.04
C THR A 61 -18.75 -29.08 4.55
N SER A 62 -18.17 -29.91 3.70
CA SER A 62 -18.40 -29.96 2.25
C SER A 62 -18.74 -31.39 1.82
N LYS A 63 -19.53 -31.55 0.76
CA LYS A 63 -19.93 -32.87 0.23
C LYS A 63 -18.73 -33.78 -0.09
N TYR A 64 -17.60 -33.20 -0.49
CA TYR A 64 -16.42 -33.95 -0.92
C TYR A 64 -15.54 -34.44 0.24
N GLN A 65 -15.78 -33.97 1.47
CA GLN A 65 -15.05 -34.40 2.66
C GLN A 65 -15.99 -34.50 3.87
N ARG A 66 -16.15 -35.71 4.43
CA ARG A 66 -17.06 -35.97 5.55
C ARG A 66 -16.64 -35.31 6.86
N ASP A 67 -15.37 -34.95 6.99
CA ASP A 67 -14.82 -34.36 8.20
C ASP A 67 -15.07 -32.85 8.26
N VAL A 68 -15.18 -32.33 9.50
CA VAL A 68 -15.30 -30.89 9.74
C VAL A 68 -13.96 -30.22 9.41
N LYS A 69 -14.00 -29.27 8.49
CA LYS A 69 -12.88 -28.40 8.15
C LYS A 69 -12.88 -27.16 9.04
N GLU A 70 -11.70 -26.61 9.25
CA GLU A 70 -11.49 -25.32 9.90
C GLU A 70 -10.66 -24.42 9.00
N MET A 71 -11.03 -23.14 8.93
CA MET A 71 -10.38 -22.10 8.13
C MET A 71 -10.26 -20.83 8.97
N SER A 72 -9.11 -20.15 8.91
CA SER A 72 -8.95 -18.79 9.43
C SER A 72 -8.91 -17.80 8.27
N VAL A 73 -9.65 -16.70 8.39
CA VAL A 73 -9.71 -15.61 7.41
C VAL A 73 -9.56 -14.25 8.07
N ILE A 74 -8.99 -13.31 7.32
CA ILE A 74 -9.01 -11.88 7.63
C ILE A 74 -10.15 -11.23 6.82
N ILE A 75 -11.00 -10.46 7.49
CA ILE A 75 -12.19 -9.83 6.92
C ILE A 75 -12.00 -8.31 6.99
N LYS A 76 -11.95 -7.65 5.84
CA LYS A 76 -11.96 -6.19 5.72
C LYS A 76 -13.36 -5.73 5.30
N THR A 77 -13.95 -4.77 6.01
CA THR A 77 -15.30 -4.25 5.74
C THR A 77 -15.45 -2.81 6.23
N GLN A 78 -16.55 -2.13 5.86
CA GLN A 78 -16.84 -0.80 6.39
C GLN A 78 -17.11 -0.85 7.91
N PRO A 79 -16.79 0.20 8.68
CA PRO A 79 -17.23 0.27 10.08
C PRO A 79 -18.76 0.25 10.24
N VAL A 80 -19.28 -0.19 11.39
CA VAL A 80 -20.73 -0.17 11.68
C VAL A 80 -21.28 1.26 11.73
N ASN A 81 -20.44 2.20 12.16
CA ASN A 81 -20.81 3.58 12.47
C ASN A 81 -20.54 4.59 11.35
N VAL A 82 -20.46 4.14 10.08
CA VAL A 82 -20.23 5.03 8.92
C VAL A 82 -21.30 6.11 8.75
N ASP A 83 -22.47 5.95 9.37
CA ASP A 83 -23.57 6.92 9.33
C ASP A 83 -23.47 8.01 10.41
N LEU A 84 -22.47 7.99 11.28
CA LEU A 84 -22.23 9.07 12.25
C LEU A 84 -21.69 10.35 11.58
N PRO A 85 -22.07 11.55 12.06
CA PRO A 85 -21.48 12.81 11.58
C PRO A 85 -19.95 12.79 11.68
N GLY A 86 -19.27 13.18 10.60
CA GLY A 86 -17.81 13.13 10.49
C GLY A 86 -17.23 11.82 9.88
N MET A 87 -18.05 10.79 9.70
CA MET A 87 -17.66 9.51 9.06
C MET A 87 -18.09 9.42 7.58
N GLU A 88 -18.50 10.53 6.98
CA GLU A 88 -19.09 10.59 5.62
C GLU A 88 -18.12 10.06 4.55
N HIS A 89 -16.83 10.31 4.70
CA HIS A 89 -15.79 9.79 3.81
C HIS A 89 -15.68 8.26 3.84
N MET A 90 -16.08 7.61 4.95
CA MET A 90 -16.11 6.15 5.08
C MET A 90 -17.25 5.48 4.32
N LYS A 91 -18.24 6.28 3.84
CA LYS A 91 -19.31 5.78 2.98
C LYS A 91 -18.85 5.54 1.56
N ASP A 92 -17.76 6.19 1.15
CA ASP A 92 -17.19 5.96 -0.17
C ASP A 92 -16.70 4.49 -0.26
N THR A 93 -17.17 3.81 -1.30
CA THR A 93 -16.83 2.41 -1.56
C THR A 93 -15.84 2.26 -2.71
N THR A 94 -15.34 3.37 -3.25
CA THR A 94 -14.39 3.40 -4.37
C THR A 94 -13.14 2.57 -4.07
N LEU A 95 -12.55 2.73 -2.88
CA LEU A 95 -11.38 1.96 -2.45
C LEU A 95 -11.67 0.45 -2.36
N PHE A 96 -12.82 0.06 -1.81
CA PHE A 96 -13.25 -1.34 -1.76
C PHE A 96 -13.47 -1.94 -3.16
N LYS A 97 -14.13 -1.18 -4.06
CA LYS A 97 -14.35 -1.62 -5.44
C LYS A 97 -13.03 -1.82 -6.17
N ASN A 98 -12.09 -0.91 -5.97
CA ASN A 98 -10.76 -1.00 -6.56
C ASN A 98 -10.02 -2.24 -6.06
N GLU A 99 -9.95 -2.42 -4.73
CA GLU A 99 -9.28 -3.58 -4.11
C GLU A 99 -9.88 -4.92 -4.59
N ILE A 100 -11.22 -5.02 -4.57
CA ILE A 100 -11.94 -6.20 -5.08
C ILE A 100 -11.61 -6.44 -6.56
N GLY A 101 -11.63 -5.40 -7.39
CA GLY A 101 -11.29 -5.50 -8.81
C GLY A 101 -9.87 -6.01 -9.03
N VAL A 102 -8.90 -5.53 -8.25
CA VAL A 102 -7.49 -5.96 -8.34
C VAL A 102 -7.35 -7.45 -7.99
N TYR A 103 -7.97 -7.89 -6.89
CA TYR A 103 -7.96 -9.30 -6.51
C TYR A 103 -8.60 -10.22 -7.55
N LEU A 104 -9.76 -9.82 -8.09
CA LEU A 104 -10.51 -10.66 -9.03
C LEU A 104 -9.90 -10.69 -10.43
N ASN A 105 -9.43 -9.54 -10.92
CA ASN A 105 -9.13 -9.37 -12.35
C ASN A 105 -7.63 -9.37 -12.66
N VAL A 106 -6.75 -9.25 -11.66
CA VAL A 106 -5.32 -9.03 -11.90
C VAL A 106 -4.40 -9.92 -11.07
N LEU A 107 -4.57 -9.96 -9.74
CA LEU A 107 -3.58 -10.62 -8.87
C LEU A 107 -3.46 -12.12 -9.13
N GLY A 108 -4.56 -12.80 -9.47
CA GLY A 108 -4.55 -14.22 -9.86
C GLY A 108 -3.69 -14.46 -11.10
N GLU A 109 -3.95 -13.74 -12.19
CA GLU A 109 -3.19 -13.82 -13.45
C GLU A 109 -1.70 -13.52 -13.24
N MET A 110 -1.38 -12.51 -12.42
CA MET A 110 0.00 -12.17 -12.10
C MET A 110 0.68 -13.30 -11.31
N GLN A 111 0.01 -13.88 -10.31
CA GLN A 111 0.55 -14.95 -9.48
C GLN A 111 0.79 -16.22 -10.30
N GLU A 112 -0.12 -16.57 -11.20
CA GLU A 112 0.03 -17.70 -12.12
C GLU A 112 1.22 -17.49 -13.07
N LEU A 113 1.36 -16.29 -13.64
CA LEU A 113 2.47 -15.96 -14.53
C LEU A 113 3.82 -16.05 -13.81
N ILE A 114 3.92 -15.48 -12.60
CA ILE A 114 5.14 -15.52 -11.78
C ILE A 114 5.52 -16.96 -11.44
N THR A 115 4.54 -17.76 -11.02
CA THR A 115 4.75 -19.17 -10.68
C THR A 115 5.19 -19.98 -11.91
N SER A 116 4.55 -19.76 -13.06
CA SER A 116 4.87 -20.42 -14.34
C SER A 116 6.29 -20.08 -14.84
N ALA A 117 6.79 -18.90 -14.49
CA ALA A 117 8.17 -18.49 -14.76
C ALA A 117 9.21 -19.08 -13.81
N GLY A 118 8.79 -19.95 -12.88
CA GLY A 118 9.67 -20.66 -11.93
C GLY A 118 10.01 -19.87 -10.67
N TYR A 119 9.36 -18.73 -10.43
CA TYR A 119 9.47 -18.01 -9.17
C TYR A 119 8.61 -18.68 -8.10
N LYS A 120 9.06 -18.64 -6.85
CA LYS A 120 8.35 -19.19 -5.67
C LYS A 120 7.68 -18.10 -4.83
N ASP A 121 7.70 -16.86 -5.32
CA ASP A 121 7.16 -15.71 -4.61
C ASP A 121 5.64 -15.85 -4.44
N VAL A 122 5.15 -15.73 -3.21
CA VAL A 122 3.74 -15.48 -2.94
C VAL A 122 3.57 -13.97 -2.84
N MET A 123 2.75 -13.36 -3.70
CA MET A 123 2.62 -11.91 -3.71
C MET A 123 1.70 -11.38 -2.63
N CYS A 124 0.58 -12.06 -2.39
CA CYS A 124 -0.48 -11.59 -1.52
C CYS A 124 -1.26 -12.75 -0.89
N PRO A 125 -1.98 -12.51 0.21
CA PRO A 125 -3.00 -13.44 0.68
C PRO A 125 -4.02 -13.77 -0.41
N ARG A 126 -4.51 -15.01 -0.42
CA ARG A 126 -5.53 -15.44 -1.39
C ARG A 126 -6.89 -14.85 -1.05
N LEU A 127 -7.62 -14.40 -2.07
CA LEU A 127 -9.02 -14.01 -1.92
C LEU A 127 -9.89 -15.26 -1.70
N ILE A 128 -10.60 -15.31 -0.58
CA ILE A 128 -11.54 -16.39 -0.23
C ILE A 128 -12.95 -16.03 -0.70
N TYR A 129 -13.38 -14.79 -0.44
CA TYR A 129 -14.69 -14.30 -0.80
C TYR A 129 -14.71 -12.77 -0.86
N GLN A 130 -15.60 -12.21 -1.66
CA GLN A 130 -15.90 -10.78 -1.65
C GLN A 130 -17.38 -10.54 -1.96
N THR A 131 -17.92 -9.43 -1.46
CA THR A 131 -19.22 -8.91 -1.87
C THR A 131 -19.28 -7.41 -1.70
N MET A 132 -20.14 -6.75 -2.47
CA MET A 132 -20.51 -5.34 -2.28
C MET A 132 -21.86 -5.17 -1.58
N THR A 133 -22.62 -6.26 -1.39
CA THR A 133 -24.01 -6.24 -0.91
C THR A 133 -24.16 -7.14 0.32
N PRO A 134 -24.82 -6.68 1.40
CA PRO A 134 -25.39 -5.33 1.60
C PRO A 134 -24.33 -4.25 1.88
N LYS A 135 -23.11 -4.66 2.23
CA LYS A 135 -21.96 -3.80 2.48
C LYS A 135 -20.71 -4.43 1.85
N PRO A 136 -19.66 -3.65 1.54
CA PRO A 136 -18.39 -4.18 1.06
C PRO A 136 -17.74 -5.11 2.08
N VAL A 137 -17.37 -6.31 1.64
CA VAL A 137 -16.61 -7.29 2.42
C VAL A 137 -15.55 -7.91 1.53
N ILE A 138 -14.32 -7.98 2.03
CA ILE A 138 -13.22 -8.74 1.45
C ILE A 138 -12.77 -9.75 2.50
N MET A 139 -12.79 -11.05 2.15
CA MET A 139 -12.28 -12.13 2.99
C MET A 139 -11.01 -12.69 2.37
N LEU A 140 -9.89 -12.58 3.08
CA LEU A 140 -8.57 -13.03 2.68
C LEU A 140 -8.12 -14.21 3.54
N GLU A 141 -7.27 -15.04 2.98
CA GLU A 141 -6.58 -16.10 3.73
C GLU A 141 -5.78 -15.51 4.90
N ASP A 142 -5.91 -16.10 6.09
CA ASP A 142 -5.09 -15.74 7.24
C ASP A 142 -3.70 -16.38 7.14
N VAL A 143 -2.78 -15.67 6.50
CA VAL A 143 -1.39 -16.12 6.28
C VAL A 143 -0.55 -16.19 7.56
N THR A 144 -1.07 -15.74 8.71
CA THR A 144 -0.35 -15.88 9.98
C THR A 144 -0.16 -17.34 10.39
N LEU A 145 -1.08 -18.21 9.97
CA LEU A 145 -0.95 -19.65 10.13
C LEU A 145 0.19 -20.25 9.29
N SER A 146 0.63 -19.54 8.25
CA SER A 146 1.76 -19.91 7.38
C SER A 146 3.10 -19.30 7.85
N GLY A 147 3.10 -18.67 9.03
CA GLY A 147 4.29 -18.08 9.65
C GLY A 147 4.61 -16.65 9.23
N PHE A 148 3.67 -15.96 8.58
CA PHE A 148 3.81 -14.53 8.25
C PHE A 148 3.29 -13.66 9.39
N ASP A 149 3.99 -12.58 9.73
CA ASP A 149 3.64 -11.68 10.82
C ASP A 149 4.04 -10.22 10.53
N THR A 150 3.47 -9.26 11.25
CA THR A 150 3.80 -7.84 11.16
C THR A 150 5.09 -7.47 11.89
N ALA A 151 5.57 -8.33 12.78
CA ALA A 151 6.65 -8.03 13.70
C ALA A 151 8.05 -8.20 13.06
N ILE A 152 8.67 -7.09 12.68
CA ILE A 152 10.13 -7.01 12.52
C ILE A 152 10.66 -5.80 13.29
N LYS A 153 11.60 -6.06 14.21
CA LYS A 153 12.42 -5.00 14.80
C LYS A 153 13.48 -4.57 13.78
N SER A 154 13.51 -3.27 13.47
CA SER A 154 14.55 -2.63 12.63
C SER A 154 14.58 -3.04 11.15
N ILE A 155 13.43 -3.10 10.47
CA ILE A 155 13.30 -3.36 9.01
C ILE A 155 14.26 -2.49 8.17
N HIS A 156 14.45 -1.23 8.60
CA HIS A 156 15.14 -0.23 7.80
C HIS A 156 16.67 -0.43 7.72
N GLU A 157 17.27 -1.19 8.64
CA GLU A 157 18.74 -1.30 8.73
C GLU A 157 19.33 -2.46 7.92
N ASP A 158 18.49 -3.34 7.36
CA ASP A 158 18.93 -4.47 6.54
C ASP A 158 18.79 -4.15 5.04
N PHE A 159 19.94 -3.86 4.41
CA PHE A 159 19.95 -3.59 2.97
C PHE A 159 19.66 -4.83 2.12
N GLU A 160 19.98 -6.04 2.60
CA GLU A 160 19.64 -7.28 1.88
C GLU A 160 18.13 -7.50 1.84
N LEU A 161 17.45 -7.21 2.95
CA LEU A 161 15.98 -7.15 2.99
C LEU A 161 15.45 -6.10 2.01
N SER A 162 16.04 -4.91 1.97
CA SER A 162 15.63 -3.88 1.00
C SER A 162 15.77 -4.37 -0.46
N LYS A 163 16.88 -5.04 -0.80
CA LYS A 163 17.06 -5.67 -2.11
C LYS A 163 16.01 -6.74 -2.40
N MET A 164 15.62 -7.54 -1.42
CA MET A 164 14.55 -8.53 -1.59
C MET A 164 13.22 -7.84 -1.92
N VAL A 165 12.90 -6.76 -1.22
CA VAL A 165 11.64 -6.01 -1.41
C VAL A 165 11.58 -5.33 -2.76
N ILE A 166 12.62 -4.61 -3.19
CA ILE A 166 12.63 -3.94 -4.50
C ILE A 166 12.59 -4.95 -5.65
N LYS A 167 13.17 -6.15 -5.47
CA LYS A 167 13.08 -7.24 -6.46
C LYS A 167 11.66 -7.83 -6.54
N ARG A 168 10.95 -7.97 -5.42
CA ARG A 168 9.54 -8.40 -5.42
C ARG A 168 8.66 -7.35 -6.11
N LEU A 169 8.88 -6.06 -5.83
CA LEU A 169 8.19 -4.97 -6.52
C LEU A 169 8.46 -5.00 -8.04
N ALA A 170 9.72 -5.20 -8.44
CA ALA A 170 10.08 -5.32 -9.86
C ALA A 170 9.35 -6.48 -10.56
N LYS A 171 9.19 -7.63 -9.89
CA LYS A 171 8.42 -8.77 -10.42
C LYS A 171 6.92 -8.46 -10.51
N PHE A 172 6.36 -7.81 -9.50
CA PHE A 172 4.97 -7.35 -9.50
C PHE A 172 4.71 -6.40 -10.68
N HIS A 173 5.55 -5.37 -10.84
CA HIS A 173 5.47 -4.44 -11.96
C HIS A 173 5.71 -5.10 -13.32
N ALA A 174 6.67 -6.03 -13.43
CA ALA A 174 6.92 -6.74 -14.68
C ALA A 174 5.74 -7.62 -15.11
N ALA A 175 5.08 -8.27 -14.15
CA ALA A 175 3.93 -9.12 -14.42
C ALA A 175 2.73 -8.29 -14.91
N SER A 176 2.40 -7.18 -14.25
CA SER A 176 1.32 -6.29 -14.72
C SER A 176 1.65 -5.65 -16.08
N PHE A 177 2.90 -5.21 -16.28
CA PHE A 177 3.37 -4.68 -17.56
C PHE A 177 3.20 -5.71 -18.69
N TYR A 178 3.65 -6.95 -18.48
CA TYR A 178 3.54 -8.02 -19.46
C TYR A 178 2.07 -8.31 -19.79
N LEU A 179 1.24 -8.58 -18.77
CA LEU A 179 -0.16 -8.96 -18.97
C LEU A 179 -0.96 -7.85 -19.68
N GLN A 180 -0.70 -6.59 -19.36
CA GLN A 180 -1.32 -5.45 -20.05
C GLN A 180 -0.88 -5.37 -21.52
N ASN A 181 0.42 -5.52 -21.80
CA ASN A 181 0.95 -5.43 -23.18
C ASN A 181 0.52 -6.60 -24.07
N GLU A 182 0.21 -7.75 -23.45
CA GLU A 182 -0.35 -8.93 -24.10
C GLU A 182 -1.89 -8.95 -24.06
N GLN A 183 -2.54 -7.89 -23.57
CA GLN A 183 -4.00 -7.71 -23.51
C GLN A 183 -4.72 -8.83 -22.73
N LYS A 184 -4.05 -9.42 -21.74
CA LYS A 184 -4.60 -10.47 -20.86
C LYS A 184 -5.36 -9.90 -19.67
N ILE A 185 -5.02 -8.68 -19.28
CA ILE A 185 -5.75 -7.90 -18.27
C ILE A 185 -6.04 -6.51 -18.85
N ASP A 186 -6.96 -5.81 -18.22
CA ASP A 186 -7.13 -4.37 -18.39
C ASP A 186 -6.76 -3.65 -17.10
N ALA A 187 -5.49 -3.25 -16.97
CA ALA A 187 -5.02 -2.48 -15.83
C ALA A 187 -5.49 -1.02 -15.88
N THR A 188 -5.93 -0.51 -17.04
CA THR A 188 -6.33 0.90 -17.18
C THR A 188 -7.61 1.24 -16.42
N GLN A 189 -8.40 0.23 -16.07
CA GLN A 189 -9.56 0.38 -15.19
C GLN A 189 -9.19 0.78 -13.75
N PHE A 190 -7.94 0.55 -13.32
CA PHE A 190 -7.47 0.90 -11.97
C PHE A 190 -6.92 2.31 -12.00
N ASP A 191 -7.80 3.26 -11.69
CA ASP A 191 -7.48 4.68 -11.66
C ASP A 191 -7.72 5.32 -10.28
N ALA A 192 -8.01 4.49 -9.27
CA ALA A 192 -8.29 4.87 -7.89
C ALA A 192 -7.02 5.39 -7.22
N CYS A 193 -6.75 6.65 -7.48
CA CYS A 193 -5.67 7.40 -6.90
C CYS A 193 -6.15 8.11 -5.64
N ILE A 194 -5.33 8.11 -4.58
CA ILE A 194 -5.60 8.87 -3.36
C ILE A 194 -5.88 10.36 -3.64
N PHE A 195 -5.29 10.92 -4.71
CA PHE A 195 -5.53 12.29 -5.15
C PHE A 195 -6.91 12.55 -5.78
N LYS A 196 -7.68 11.51 -6.06
CA LYS A 196 -9.05 11.60 -6.58
C LYS A 196 -10.11 11.37 -5.49
N VAL A 197 -9.70 11.01 -4.27
CA VAL A 197 -10.60 10.71 -3.15
C VAL A 197 -10.72 11.93 -2.24
N GLU A 198 -11.62 12.86 -2.55
CA GLU A 198 -11.93 13.99 -1.67
C GLU A 198 -12.99 13.62 -0.61
N PRO A 199 -12.89 14.10 0.65
CA PRO A 199 -11.95 15.12 1.16
C PRO A 199 -10.60 14.58 1.66
N ILE A 200 -10.37 13.26 1.56
CA ILE A 200 -9.20 12.57 2.14
C ILE A 200 -7.89 13.10 1.55
N CYS A 201 -7.85 13.27 0.22
CA CYS A 201 -6.74 13.86 -0.51
C CYS A 201 -6.26 15.19 0.09
N ASN A 202 -7.16 16.17 0.20
CA ASN A 202 -6.79 17.49 0.72
C ASN A 202 -6.41 17.44 2.20
N MET A 203 -6.98 16.53 2.99
CA MET A 203 -6.59 16.34 4.38
C MET A 203 -5.15 15.83 4.52
N ILE A 204 -4.79 14.79 3.77
CA ILE A 204 -3.49 14.11 3.88
C ILE A 204 -2.39 14.95 3.20
N TYR A 205 -2.64 15.46 2.00
CA TYR A 205 -1.61 16.13 1.21
C TYR A 205 -1.69 17.64 1.25
N GLY A 206 -2.88 18.24 1.10
CA GLY A 206 -3.03 19.70 1.06
C GLY A 206 -2.73 20.37 2.40
N ASN A 207 -3.56 20.06 3.41
CA ASN A 207 -3.48 20.67 4.74
C ASN A 207 -2.15 20.35 5.46
N SER A 208 -1.62 19.13 5.29
CA SER A 208 -0.33 18.73 5.86
C SER A 208 0.82 19.51 5.25
N TYR A 209 0.78 19.75 3.94
CA TYR A 209 1.80 20.56 3.26
C TYR A 209 1.77 22.00 3.74
N ASP A 210 0.58 22.60 3.88
CA ASP A 210 0.42 23.97 4.36
C ASP A 210 0.90 24.11 5.81
N THR A 211 0.60 23.10 6.64
CA THR A 211 1.09 23.01 8.03
C THR A 211 2.61 22.94 8.08
N LEU A 212 3.22 22.08 7.24
CA LEU A 212 4.67 21.90 7.20
C LEU A 212 5.39 23.19 6.80
N ILE A 213 4.92 23.90 5.76
CA ILE A 213 5.49 25.20 5.38
C ILE A 213 5.39 26.19 6.55
N GLY A 214 4.24 26.24 7.21
CA GLY A 214 4.02 27.12 8.35
C GLY A 214 5.01 26.88 9.49
N LEU A 215 5.34 25.61 9.76
CA LEU A 215 6.34 25.24 10.76
C LEU A 215 7.76 25.53 10.28
N MET A 216 8.11 25.15 9.05
CA MET A 216 9.44 25.39 8.46
C MET A 216 9.81 26.87 8.42
N SER A 217 8.84 27.77 8.24
CA SER A 217 9.08 29.21 8.30
C SER A 217 9.59 29.73 9.65
N LYS A 218 9.47 28.91 10.71
CA LYS A 218 9.92 29.21 12.07
C LYS A 218 11.16 28.42 12.47
N TRP A 219 11.61 27.48 11.65
CA TRP A 219 12.76 26.64 11.96
C TRP A 219 14.06 27.29 11.47
N GLU A 220 15.08 27.32 12.32
CA GLU A 220 16.38 27.91 11.99
C GLU A 220 17.08 27.14 10.86
N GLY A 221 17.50 27.87 9.82
CA GLY A 221 18.24 27.33 8.69
C GLY A 221 17.35 26.61 7.67
N PHE A 222 16.05 26.91 7.64
CA PHE A 222 15.10 26.47 6.59
C PHE A 222 14.65 27.61 5.67
N GLU A 223 15.14 28.82 5.88
CA GLU A 223 14.68 30.06 5.24
C GLU A 223 14.76 29.98 3.72
N GLU A 224 15.80 29.32 3.18
CA GLU A 224 16.00 29.15 1.73
C GLU A 224 14.95 28.24 1.06
N PHE A 225 14.26 27.36 1.81
CA PHE A 225 13.30 26.41 1.26
C PHE A 225 11.86 26.93 1.25
N VAL A 226 11.53 27.92 2.08
CA VAL A 226 10.15 28.37 2.30
C VAL A 226 9.48 28.89 1.02
N GLU A 227 10.13 29.81 0.30
CA GLU A 227 9.57 30.37 -0.94
C GLU A 227 9.50 29.35 -2.08
N PRO A 228 10.53 28.51 -2.34
CA PRO A 228 10.42 27.40 -3.28
C PRO A 228 9.25 26.44 -2.98
N LEU A 229 9.03 26.10 -1.70
CA LEU A 229 7.95 25.20 -1.29
C LEU A 229 6.57 25.86 -1.48
N LYS A 230 6.43 27.16 -1.16
CA LYS A 230 5.19 27.92 -1.43
C LYS A 230 4.87 27.97 -2.93
N LYS A 231 5.88 28.17 -3.78
CA LYS A 231 5.69 28.17 -5.23
C LYS A 231 5.28 26.78 -5.73
N MET A 232 5.94 25.72 -5.25
CA MET A 232 5.58 24.34 -5.59
C MET A 232 4.13 24.01 -5.18
N ARG A 233 3.67 24.48 -4.00
CA ARG A 233 2.32 24.24 -3.48
C ARG A 233 1.20 24.60 -4.46
N GLN A 234 1.41 25.62 -5.29
CA GLN A 234 0.40 26.13 -6.23
C GLN A 234 0.03 25.13 -7.31
N SER A 235 0.97 24.27 -7.73
CA SER A 235 0.77 23.25 -8.76
C SER A 235 0.91 21.82 -8.23
N TYR A 236 1.28 21.67 -6.97
CA TYR A 236 1.62 20.39 -6.34
C TYR A 236 0.49 19.34 -6.45
N MET A 237 -0.74 19.71 -6.11
CA MET A 237 -1.87 18.77 -6.11
C MET A 237 -2.19 18.27 -7.53
N GLU A 238 -2.18 19.19 -8.51
CA GLU A 238 -2.42 18.86 -9.91
C GLU A 238 -1.28 18.00 -10.49
N LYS A 239 -0.02 18.39 -10.26
CA LYS A 239 1.16 17.61 -10.69
C LYS A 239 1.12 16.20 -10.11
N SER A 240 0.79 16.07 -8.83
CA SER A 240 0.69 14.76 -8.19
C SER A 240 -0.45 13.93 -8.76
N ALA A 241 -1.64 14.51 -8.97
CA ALA A 241 -2.75 13.81 -9.62
C ALA A 241 -2.40 13.34 -11.05
N ASN A 242 -1.67 14.17 -11.81
CA ASN A 242 -1.20 13.82 -13.16
C ASN A 242 -0.23 12.63 -13.15
N SER A 243 0.68 12.56 -12.17
CA SER A 243 1.59 11.41 -12.00
C SER A 243 0.89 10.10 -11.66
N TYR A 244 -0.37 10.14 -11.22
CA TYR A 244 -1.22 8.97 -10.99
C TYR A 244 -2.18 8.69 -12.15
N THR A 245 -1.96 9.34 -13.29
CA THR A 245 -2.66 9.03 -14.54
C THR A 245 -1.70 8.28 -15.46
N ALA A 246 -2.20 7.33 -16.24
CA ALA A 246 -1.36 6.58 -17.18
C ALA A 246 -0.64 7.53 -18.14
N CYS A 247 0.69 7.37 -18.26
CA CYS A 247 1.47 8.10 -19.25
C CYS A 247 1.02 7.70 -20.65
N THR A 248 0.89 8.67 -21.55
CA THR A 248 0.50 8.43 -22.95
C THR A 248 1.68 8.70 -23.89
N GLY A 249 1.70 8.03 -25.04
CA GLY A 249 2.71 8.23 -26.09
C GLY A 249 3.75 7.10 -26.21
N SER A 250 4.62 7.20 -27.22
CA SER A 250 5.68 6.22 -27.48
C SER A 250 6.72 6.26 -26.36
N GLY A 251 6.97 5.12 -25.72
CA GLY A 251 7.91 5.02 -24.59
C GLY A 251 7.27 5.24 -23.22
N ALA A 252 5.94 5.30 -23.12
CA ALA A 252 5.25 5.32 -21.84
C ALA A 252 5.59 4.05 -21.02
N PHE A 253 6.15 4.25 -19.83
CA PHE A 253 6.44 3.17 -18.90
C PHE A 253 5.36 3.16 -17.81
N ASN A 254 4.27 2.43 -18.07
CA ASN A 254 3.19 2.25 -17.11
C ASN A 254 3.18 0.83 -16.56
N VAL A 255 2.88 0.70 -15.27
CA VAL A 255 2.71 -0.55 -14.55
C VAL A 255 1.50 -0.42 -13.64
N LEU A 256 0.92 -1.55 -13.21
CA LEU A 256 0.01 -1.49 -12.07
C LEU A 256 0.86 -1.27 -10.81
N ASN A 257 0.74 -0.11 -10.20
CA ASN A 257 1.32 0.19 -8.89
C ASN A 257 0.38 -0.32 -7.80
N HIS A 258 0.95 -0.75 -6.68
CA HIS A 258 0.24 -0.94 -5.41
C HIS A 258 -0.32 0.40 -4.89
N GLY A 259 0.40 1.49 -5.12
CA GLY A 259 0.01 2.86 -4.74
C GLY A 259 0.26 3.22 -3.27
N ASP A 260 0.52 2.23 -2.41
CA ASP A 260 0.80 2.38 -0.97
C ASP A 260 1.93 1.43 -0.50
N PHE A 261 2.98 1.34 -1.31
CA PHE A 261 4.01 0.31 -1.17
C PHE A 261 5.01 0.61 -0.03
N HIS A 262 4.64 0.27 1.20
CA HIS A 262 5.46 0.53 2.39
C HIS A 262 5.50 -0.66 3.37
N PHE A 263 6.47 -0.68 4.29
CA PHE A 263 6.70 -1.80 5.21
C PHE A 263 5.50 -2.19 6.08
N LYS A 264 4.62 -1.23 6.43
CA LYS A 264 3.41 -1.53 7.20
C LYS A 264 2.29 -2.22 6.38
N ASN A 265 2.45 -2.37 5.07
CA ASN A 265 1.52 -3.10 4.18
C ASN A 265 2.15 -4.43 3.71
N MET A 266 3.02 -4.99 4.54
CA MET A 266 3.72 -6.24 4.29
C MET A 266 3.64 -7.13 5.52
N LEU A 267 3.43 -8.43 5.31
CA LEU A 267 3.60 -9.46 6.34
C LEU A 267 4.83 -10.27 6.01
N TYR A 268 5.66 -10.52 7.01
CA TYR A 268 6.98 -11.10 6.84
C TYR A 268 7.05 -12.48 7.47
N LYS A 269 7.77 -13.37 6.81
CA LYS A 269 8.10 -14.68 7.31
C LYS A 269 9.57 -14.72 7.67
N MET A 270 9.87 -15.04 8.93
CA MET A 270 11.24 -15.18 9.40
C MET A 270 11.80 -16.57 9.08
N ASP A 271 13.12 -16.66 8.94
CA ASP A 271 13.82 -17.93 8.90
C ASP A 271 13.65 -18.73 10.20
N LYS A 272 14.06 -19.99 10.19
CA LYS A 272 13.91 -20.90 11.34
C LYS A 272 14.60 -20.39 12.62
N ASP A 273 15.67 -19.62 12.45
CA ASP A 273 16.46 -19.06 13.54
C ASP A 273 15.89 -17.73 14.06
N GLY A 274 14.89 -17.16 13.36
CA GLY A 274 14.25 -15.89 13.69
C GLY A 274 15.13 -14.67 13.43
N GLY A 275 16.25 -14.83 12.72
CA GLY A 275 17.28 -13.81 12.56
C GLY A 275 17.15 -13.00 11.28
N LYS A 276 16.50 -13.54 10.24
CA LYS A 276 16.34 -12.89 8.94
C LYS A 276 14.96 -13.14 8.36
N VAL A 277 14.53 -12.24 7.48
CA VAL A 277 13.33 -12.42 6.68
C VAL A 277 13.63 -13.43 5.56
N GLU A 278 12.87 -14.51 5.54
CA GLU A 278 12.90 -15.54 4.48
C GLU A 278 11.98 -15.14 3.31
N ASP A 279 10.81 -14.57 3.59
CA ASP A 279 9.82 -14.19 2.59
C ASP A 279 8.89 -13.07 3.12
N PHE A 280 8.10 -12.47 2.23
CA PHE A 280 7.03 -11.56 2.62
C PHE A 280 5.89 -11.56 1.61
N VAL A 281 4.71 -11.17 2.06
CA VAL A 281 3.52 -10.92 1.23
C VAL A 281 3.05 -9.49 1.40
N MET A 282 2.48 -8.93 0.35
CA MET A 282 1.86 -7.60 0.33
C MET A 282 0.36 -7.71 0.57
N TYR A 283 -0.23 -6.70 1.18
CA TYR A 283 -1.67 -6.59 1.36
C TYR A 283 -2.12 -5.13 1.25
N ASP A 284 -3.43 -4.91 1.22
CA ASP A 284 -4.06 -3.58 1.10
C ASP A 284 -3.89 -2.92 -0.29
N PHE A 285 -4.46 -3.57 -1.31
CA PHE A 285 -4.39 -3.14 -2.71
C PHE A 285 -5.44 -2.06 -3.07
N GLN A 286 -5.87 -1.26 -2.09
CA GLN A 286 -7.04 -0.39 -2.21
C GLN A 286 -6.83 0.85 -3.10
N ILE A 287 -5.60 1.34 -3.20
CA ILE A 287 -5.23 2.49 -4.05
C ILE A 287 -4.32 2.10 -5.22
N CYS A 288 -4.41 0.84 -5.67
CA CYS A 288 -3.73 0.40 -6.88
C CYS A 288 -4.11 1.28 -8.07
N VAL A 289 -3.11 1.62 -8.87
CA VAL A 289 -3.25 2.56 -9.98
C VAL A 289 -2.33 2.20 -11.14
N TYR A 290 -2.84 2.23 -12.36
CA TYR A 290 -2.03 2.01 -13.55
C TYR A 290 -1.38 3.32 -14.05
N SER A 291 -0.09 3.47 -13.78
CA SER A 291 0.67 4.68 -14.10
C SER A 291 2.19 4.42 -14.01
N THR A 292 3.01 5.47 -13.95
CA THR A 292 4.47 5.41 -13.84
C THR A 292 4.90 4.56 -12.64
N PRO A 293 5.95 3.72 -12.76
CA PRO A 293 6.48 2.94 -11.64
C PRO A 293 7.12 3.82 -10.55
N ALA A 294 7.32 5.11 -10.83
CA ALA A 294 7.91 6.05 -9.89
C ALA A 294 7.09 6.20 -8.60
N ILE A 295 5.78 5.93 -8.64
CA ILE A 295 4.90 5.96 -7.46
C ILE A 295 5.40 4.98 -6.40
N ASP A 296 5.38 3.68 -6.69
CA ASP A 296 5.77 2.68 -5.70
C ASP A 296 7.27 2.72 -5.38
N ILE A 297 8.12 3.10 -6.34
CA ILE A 297 9.56 3.25 -6.09
C ILE A 297 9.82 4.40 -5.10
N CYS A 298 9.11 5.53 -5.21
CA CYS A 298 9.23 6.62 -4.23
C CYS A 298 8.72 6.19 -2.86
N TYR A 299 7.58 5.49 -2.79
CA TYR A 299 7.07 4.93 -1.54
C TYR A 299 8.09 3.99 -0.89
N TYR A 300 8.66 3.07 -1.66
CA TYR A 300 9.71 2.15 -1.20
C TYR A 300 10.93 2.92 -0.66
N LEU A 301 11.46 3.88 -1.41
CA LEU A 301 12.68 4.59 -1.03
C LEU A 301 12.55 5.33 0.30
N TYR A 302 11.42 6.01 0.53
CA TYR A 302 11.25 6.83 1.73
C TYR A 302 10.62 6.09 2.90
N ASN A 303 9.81 5.06 2.65
CA ASN A 303 9.11 4.36 3.72
C ASN A 303 9.74 3.00 4.04
N PHE A 304 10.64 2.45 3.22
CA PHE A 304 11.28 1.17 3.50
C PHE A 304 12.79 1.29 3.74
N VAL A 305 13.50 2.00 2.88
CA VAL A 305 14.97 2.05 2.88
C VAL A 305 15.50 2.99 3.96
N SER A 306 16.63 2.63 4.62
CA SER A 306 17.32 3.54 5.53
C SER A 306 17.68 4.86 4.84
N ASP A 307 17.72 5.95 5.62
CA ASP A 307 18.17 7.26 5.13
C ASP A 307 19.60 7.16 4.52
N LYS A 308 20.48 6.38 5.15
CA LYS A 308 21.86 6.14 4.68
C LYS A 308 21.89 5.45 3.32
N ASP A 309 21.16 4.35 3.15
CA ASP A 309 21.19 3.58 1.90
C ASP A 309 20.43 4.28 0.80
N ARG A 310 19.31 4.95 1.11
CA ARG A 310 18.58 5.78 0.15
C ARG A 310 19.51 6.81 -0.49
N ILE A 311 20.31 7.52 0.30
CA ILE A 311 21.22 8.56 -0.20
C ILE A 311 22.41 7.94 -0.95
N ASN A 312 23.09 6.97 -0.35
CA ASN A 312 24.36 6.48 -0.88
C ASN A 312 24.22 5.42 -1.98
N ARG A 313 23.04 4.78 -2.08
CA ARG A 313 22.82 3.60 -2.94
C ARG A 313 21.59 3.75 -3.84
N PHE A 314 21.04 4.95 -3.99
CA PHE A 314 19.90 5.25 -4.87
C PHE A 314 20.04 4.60 -6.26
N ASN A 315 21.17 4.82 -6.93
CA ASN A 315 21.41 4.28 -8.27
C ASN A 315 21.54 2.75 -8.29
N GLU A 316 22.13 2.16 -7.25
CA GLU A 316 22.22 0.71 -7.12
C GLU A 316 20.85 0.07 -6.92
N ILE A 317 19.98 0.71 -6.13
CA ILE A 317 18.59 0.29 -5.91
C ILE A 317 17.83 0.32 -7.23
N LEU A 318 17.91 1.42 -8.00
CA LEU A 318 17.24 1.53 -9.29
C LEU A 318 17.77 0.53 -10.32
N ALA A 319 19.09 0.30 -10.35
CA ALA A 319 19.68 -0.75 -11.19
C ALA A 319 19.16 -2.13 -10.78
N THR A 320 19.11 -2.44 -9.49
CA THR A 320 18.60 -3.72 -8.96
C THR A 320 17.13 -3.94 -9.34
N TYR A 321 16.30 -2.90 -9.22
CA TYR A 321 14.90 -2.93 -9.67
C TYR A 321 14.82 -3.25 -11.17
N HIS A 322 15.56 -2.50 -11.99
CA HIS A 322 15.51 -2.60 -13.44
C HIS A 322 16.00 -3.97 -13.94
N GLU A 323 17.12 -4.45 -13.40
CA GLU A 323 17.68 -5.77 -13.71
C GLU A 323 16.65 -6.87 -13.43
N GLN A 324 16.01 -6.83 -12.26
CA GLN A 324 15.01 -7.82 -11.90
C GLN A 324 13.75 -7.72 -12.76
N PHE A 325 13.31 -6.51 -13.11
CA PHE A 325 12.17 -6.25 -13.98
C PHE A 325 12.40 -6.85 -15.37
N VAL A 326 13.57 -6.60 -15.97
CA VAL A 326 13.96 -7.13 -17.28
C VAL A 326 14.13 -8.65 -17.24
N GLU A 327 14.75 -9.20 -16.18
CA GLU A 327 14.87 -10.64 -16.00
C GLU A 327 13.50 -11.32 -15.93
N ALA A 328 12.55 -10.74 -15.18
CA ALA A 328 11.19 -11.24 -15.07
C ALA A 328 10.49 -11.23 -16.44
N LEU A 329 10.52 -10.11 -17.18
CA LEU A 329 9.96 -10.02 -18.52
C LEU A 329 10.55 -11.07 -19.48
N LYS A 330 11.86 -11.32 -19.41
CA LYS A 330 12.52 -12.37 -20.20
C LYS A 330 11.97 -13.75 -19.86
N LYS A 331 11.77 -14.08 -18.57
CA LYS A 331 11.18 -15.36 -18.16
C LYS A 331 9.70 -15.48 -18.50
N PHE A 332 8.95 -14.37 -18.55
CA PHE A 332 7.58 -14.34 -19.04
C PHE A 332 7.48 -14.51 -20.57
N GLY A 333 8.61 -14.50 -21.27
CA GLY A 333 8.64 -14.61 -22.74
C GLY A 333 8.23 -13.31 -23.44
N TYR A 334 8.49 -12.15 -22.82
CA TYR A 334 8.24 -10.86 -23.47
C TYR A 334 9.17 -10.66 -24.67
N LEU A 335 8.60 -10.53 -25.87
CA LEU A 335 9.36 -10.49 -27.12
C LEU A 335 9.73 -9.08 -27.60
N LYS A 336 9.10 -8.05 -27.02
CA LYS A 336 9.35 -6.64 -27.37
C LYS A 336 10.49 -6.08 -26.51
N GLN A 337 11.00 -4.92 -26.89
CA GLN A 337 12.03 -4.24 -26.10
C GLN A 337 11.44 -3.72 -24.78
N PRO A 338 11.97 -4.12 -23.62
CA PRO A 338 11.56 -3.57 -22.34
C PRO A 338 12.09 -2.12 -22.18
N PRO A 339 11.46 -1.30 -21.31
CA PRO A 339 12.04 -0.02 -20.90
C PRO A 339 13.48 -0.17 -20.41
N THR A 340 14.35 0.76 -20.78
CA THR A 340 15.77 0.77 -20.40
C THR A 340 15.97 1.37 -19.00
N LEU A 341 17.15 1.17 -18.41
CA LEU A 341 17.51 1.81 -17.14
C LEU A 341 17.51 3.34 -17.29
N LEU A 342 17.86 3.86 -18.47
CA LEU A 342 17.78 5.29 -18.76
C LEU A 342 16.32 5.77 -18.76
N ASP A 343 15.40 5.01 -19.35
CA ASP A 343 13.98 5.35 -19.33
C ASP A 343 13.46 5.42 -17.89
N LEU A 344 13.83 4.45 -17.05
CA LEU A 344 13.49 4.47 -15.62
C LEU A 344 14.07 5.70 -14.90
N GLN A 345 15.34 6.02 -15.13
CA GLN A 345 15.98 7.20 -14.53
C GLN A 345 15.28 8.51 -14.96
N VAL A 346 14.91 8.61 -16.24
CA VAL A 346 14.15 9.75 -16.77
C VAL A 346 12.78 9.83 -16.10
N GLU A 347 12.08 8.70 -15.93
CA GLU A 347 10.79 8.67 -15.22
C GLU A 347 10.94 9.11 -13.75
N MET A 348 11.98 8.65 -13.04
CA MET A 348 12.27 9.09 -11.67
C MET A 348 12.59 10.59 -11.58
N LEU A 349 13.22 11.17 -12.60
CA LEU A 349 13.51 12.61 -12.68
C LEU A 349 12.25 13.43 -12.98
N LYS A 350 11.43 13.04 -13.96
CA LYS A 350 10.16 13.71 -14.28
C LYS A 350 9.22 13.73 -13.08
N ASN A 351 9.20 12.64 -12.32
CA ASN A 351 8.37 12.47 -11.13
C ASN A 351 9.12 12.83 -9.82
N GLY A 352 10.17 13.65 -9.89
CA GLY A 352 10.96 14.05 -8.72
C GLY A 352 10.16 14.71 -7.58
N HIS A 353 9.02 15.34 -7.91
CA HIS A 353 8.10 15.89 -6.92
C HIS A 353 7.47 14.81 -6.02
N LEU A 354 7.31 13.56 -6.50
CA LEU A 354 6.84 12.44 -5.66
C LEU A 354 7.86 12.07 -4.58
N GLN A 355 9.16 12.22 -4.86
CA GLN A 355 10.21 12.03 -3.85
C GLN A 355 10.10 13.10 -2.76
N ALA A 356 9.94 14.37 -3.16
CA ALA A 356 9.74 15.46 -2.22
C ALA A 356 8.47 15.26 -1.38
N GLN A 357 7.37 14.85 -2.01
CA GLN A 357 6.13 14.49 -1.33
C GLN A 357 6.33 13.40 -0.29
N CYS A 358 6.94 12.27 -0.66
CA CYS A 358 7.14 11.14 0.25
C CYS A 358 8.00 11.56 1.44
N ALA A 359 9.09 12.29 1.20
CA ALA A 359 9.97 12.80 2.24
C ALA A 359 9.26 13.78 3.19
N MET A 360 8.48 14.71 2.64
CA MET A 360 7.84 15.78 3.41
C MET A 360 6.59 15.32 4.16
N LEU A 361 5.79 14.45 3.55
CA LEU A 361 4.41 14.22 3.99
C LEU A 361 4.14 12.79 4.41
N LEU A 362 4.88 11.78 3.95
CA LEU A 362 4.62 10.38 4.29
C LEU A 362 5.63 9.82 5.30
N TYR A 363 6.92 10.02 5.03
CA TYR A 363 8.01 9.66 5.94
C TYR A 363 7.78 10.10 7.41
N PRO A 364 7.32 11.35 7.70
CA PRO A 364 7.01 11.77 9.06
C PRO A 364 5.97 10.90 9.78
N PHE A 365 4.97 10.35 9.07
CA PHE A 365 3.99 9.42 9.66
C PHE A 365 4.59 8.04 9.91
N MET A 366 5.56 7.64 9.09
CA MET A 366 6.17 6.32 9.19
C MET A 366 7.16 6.20 10.34
N ILE A 367 7.78 7.30 10.76
CA ILE A 367 8.67 7.32 11.93
C ILE A 367 7.92 7.45 13.26
N LEU A 368 6.60 7.68 13.25
CA LEU A 368 5.80 7.71 14.47
C LEU A 368 5.46 6.30 14.95
N ASP A 369 5.63 6.12 16.26
CA ASP A 369 5.06 4.99 16.96
C ASP A 369 3.60 5.31 17.32
N MET A 370 2.68 4.78 16.52
CA MET A 370 1.24 5.01 16.69
C MET A 370 0.72 4.47 18.03
N SER A 371 1.41 3.51 18.67
CA SER A 371 1.03 2.98 19.97
C SER A 371 1.18 3.97 21.13
N THR A 372 1.89 5.08 20.90
CA THR A 372 2.11 6.13 21.90
C THR A 372 0.98 7.14 21.99
N PHE A 373 0.01 7.10 21.07
CA PHE A 373 -1.11 8.06 20.99
C PHE A 373 -2.36 7.55 21.71
N THR A 374 -3.10 8.46 22.34
CA THR A 374 -4.36 8.13 23.01
C THR A 374 -5.57 8.27 22.07
N PRO A 375 -6.74 7.70 22.38
CA PRO A 375 -7.96 7.93 21.60
C PRO A 375 -8.31 9.41 21.41
N GLU A 376 -7.99 10.27 22.39
CA GLU A 376 -8.18 11.72 22.31
C GLU A 376 -7.26 12.36 21.26
N ASP A 377 -6.02 11.87 21.13
CA ASP A 377 -5.09 12.33 20.09
C ASP A 377 -5.63 12.01 18.70
N PHE A 378 -6.21 10.81 18.51
CA PHE A 378 -6.87 10.45 17.25
C PHE A 378 -8.11 11.31 16.98
N ALA A 379 -8.86 11.68 18.02
CA ALA A 379 -10.00 12.59 17.90
C ALA A 379 -9.59 14.03 17.54
N ALA A 380 -8.38 14.46 17.91
CA ALA A 380 -7.83 15.76 17.51
C ALA A 380 -7.49 15.85 16.01
N GLY A 381 -7.46 14.71 15.33
CA GLY A 381 -7.39 14.60 13.88
C GLY A 381 -6.02 14.93 13.28
N MET A 382 -5.98 14.99 11.94
CA MET A 382 -4.75 15.03 11.15
C MET A 382 -3.79 16.17 11.53
N ASN A 383 -4.32 17.34 11.87
CA ASN A 383 -3.51 18.51 12.22
C ASN A 383 -2.70 18.30 13.51
N PHE A 384 -3.25 17.59 14.49
CA PHE A 384 -2.53 17.25 15.71
C PHE A 384 -1.34 16.33 15.41
N PHE A 385 -1.58 15.28 14.61
CA PHE A 385 -0.53 14.38 14.17
C PHE A 385 0.55 15.12 13.37
N ASN A 386 0.18 15.96 12.41
CA ASN A 386 1.10 16.79 11.64
C ASN A 386 2.02 17.64 12.54
N GLN A 387 1.47 18.29 13.57
CA GLN A 387 2.30 19.09 14.48
C GLN A 387 3.30 18.23 15.26
N LYS A 388 2.87 17.06 15.73
CA LYS A 388 3.73 16.11 16.46
C LYS A 388 4.81 15.49 15.56
N THR A 389 4.44 15.06 14.35
CA THR A 389 5.36 14.45 13.39
C THR A 389 6.44 15.43 12.96
N PHE A 390 6.05 16.64 12.54
CA PHE A 390 6.96 17.60 11.96
C PHE A 390 7.92 18.21 13.00
N GLU A 391 7.54 18.22 14.28
CA GLU A 391 8.42 18.64 15.37
C GLU A 391 9.43 17.56 15.82
N ASN A 392 9.37 16.35 15.26
CA ASN A 392 10.32 15.27 15.55
C ASN A 392 11.75 15.67 15.11
N GLN A 393 12.72 15.56 16.03
CA GLN A 393 14.10 15.97 15.77
C GLN A 393 14.81 15.15 14.69
N ARG A 394 14.51 13.84 14.60
CA ARG A 394 15.03 12.98 13.52
C ARG A 394 14.49 13.48 12.18
N PHE A 395 13.19 13.75 12.10
CA PHE A 395 12.58 14.28 10.88
C PHE A 395 13.21 15.60 10.45
N LYS A 396 13.31 16.59 11.34
CA LYS A 396 13.91 17.90 11.02
C LYS A 396 15.34 17.79 10.48
N LYS A 397 16.14 16.89 11.04
CA LYS A 397 17.51 16.65 10.56
C LYS A 397 17.50 16.09 9.14
N VAL A 398 16.73 15.01 8.90
CA VAL A 398 16.69 14.33 7.60
C VAL A 398 16.08 15.24 6.52
N ILE A 399 14.94 15.88 6.81
CA ILE A 399 14.22 16.69 5.81
C ILE A 399 15.02 17.91 5.35
N LYS A 400 15.90 18.47 6.21
CA LYS A 400 16.80 19.57 5.82
C LYS A 400 17.80 19.14 4.74
N GLU A 401 18.39 17.96 4.90
CA GLU A 401 19.34 17.40 3.93
C GLU A 401 18.64 17.05 2.60
N GLU A 402 17.46 16.45 2.69
CA GLU A 402 16.64 16.08 1.53
C GLU A 402 16.15 17.32 0.75
N LEU A 403 15.62 18.35 1.43
CA LEU A 403 15.16 19.58 0.78
C LEU A 403 16.30 20.28 0.03
N LYS A 404 17.51 20.29 0.59
CA LYS A 404 18.69 20.80 -0.10
C LYS A 404 19.00 20.01 -1.37
N ALA A 405 18.93 18.67 -1.31
CA ALA A 405 19.12 17.83 -2.47
C ALA A 405 18.03 18.05 -3.54
N PHE A 406 16.76 18.17 -3.13
CA PHE A 406 15.64 18.44 -4.03
C PHE A 406 15.73 19.82 -4.70
N LEU A 407 16.17 20.84 -3.95
CA LEU A 407 16.42 22.17 -4.49
C LEU A 407 17.48 22.11 -5.60
N HIS A 408 18.61 21.46 -5.35
CA HIS A 408 19.70 21.32 -6.33
C HIS A 408 19.31 20.47 -7.55
N LYS A 409 18.40 19.50 -7.38
CA LYS A 409 17.83 18.72 -8.49
C LYS A 409 16.74 19.45 -9.26
N GLY A 410 16.29 20.63 -8.80
CA GLY A 410 15.21 21.39 -9.42
C GLY A 410 13.81 20.82 -9.17
N PHE A 411 13.65 19.97 -8.14
CA PHE A 411 12.37 19.39 -7.77
C PHE A 411 11.51 20.36 -6.96
N LEU A 412 12.11 21.40 -6.37
CA LEU A 412 11.41 22.46 -5.62
C LEU A 412 11.31 23.75 -6.45
N GLY A 413 10.24 24.52 -6.24
CA GLY A 413 10.12 25.88 -6.78
C GLY A 413 9.73 25.99 -8.26
N ASN A 414 9.32 24.91 -8.91
CA ASN A 414 8.85 24.90 -10.30
C ASN A 414 7.38 24.55 -10.42
#